data_AF-X8J519-F1
#
_entry.id   AF-X8J519-F1
#
_cell.length_a   1.000
_cell.length_b   1.000
_cell.length_c   1.000
_cell.angle_alpha   90.00
_cell.angle_beta   90.00
_cell.angle_gamma   90.00
#
_symmetry.space_group_name_H-M   'P 1'
#
loop_
_entity.id
_entity.type
_entity.pdbx_description
1 polymer ?
#
loop_
_entity_poly.entity_id
_entity_poly.type
_entity_poly.pdbx_seq_one_letter_code
_entity_poly.pdbx_strand_id
1 'polypeptide(L)'
;MIFSVIIAGLWVTSTLAAPATFNSAFLARRSEDELGSLVLAIRAQDDVNDPDDLTVASTIINTGNTTLKLLNDPNGPLSTWKTHTFEFYEVPAGGSRKRATGSIAGVNAIRVKYNPDVAASLSNPSAYTVLNPGENKTVVHDLSGMYNFQTTGAYEVRATTNAEWFRIIKDDGSVGYVKAKIYDAADAANWTATHINESGTFASMRGLINAGIPTHSLARRWEENTGLSKRVLYNNCSAMQEKDILQGVAGANSYITQSVQFLSSSYYLGNSRYRTWFGPYNKKRWDTVARHFALLHGQPPRFRYDCSCTEEDTFAYVYPNQFGTVYLCGAFWRAPVMGRDSRAGTIVHEATHFTQIAGTDDHAYGHEEAQTLAINFPDQAIMNADSHEYFAENDPVIA
;
A
#
# COMPACT_ATOMS: atom_id res chain seq x y z
N MET A 1 -22.83 13.35 56.39
CA MET A 1 -23.70 13.34 55.19
C MET A 1 -23.02 14.25 54.17
N ILE A 2 -22.15 13.74 53.28
CA ILE A 2 -22.46 13.00 52.02
C ILE A 2 -23.07 13.98 51.00
N PHE A 3 -22.56 14.26 49.78
CA PHE A 3 -21.54 13.69 48.88
C PHE A 3 -20.88 14.83 48.07
N SER A 4 -19.56 14.80 47.87
CA SER A 4 -18.89 15.46 46.74
C SER A 4 -18.59 14.38 45.69
N VAL A 5 -19.19 14.50 44.50
CA VAL A 5 -18.99 13.58 43.38
C VAL A 5 -17.75 14.02 42.62
N ILE A 6 -16.66 13.25 42.74
CA ILE A 6 -15.47 13.34 41.90
C ILE A 6 -15.80 12.63 40.59
N ILE A 7 -15.93 13.38 39.49
CA ILE A 7 -16.00 12.82 38.14
C ILE A 7 -14.56 12.52 37.72
N ALA A 8 -14.16 11.25 37.85
CA ALA A 8 -12.95 10.73 37.24
C ALA A 8 -13.18 10.61 35.73
N GLY A 9 -12.57 11.49 34.95
CA GLY A 9 -12.47 11.35 33.50
C GLY A 9 -11.58 10.16 33.16
N LEU A 10 -12.19 9.05 32.76
CA LEU A 10 -11.51 7.93 32.13
C LEU A 10 -11.03 8.38 30.74
N TRP A 11 -9.75 8.71 30.64
CA TRP A 11 -9.04 8.75 29.37
C TRP A 11 -8.90 7.31 28.88
N VAL A 12 -9.69 6.94 27.87
CA VAL A 12 -9.44 5.71 27.10
C VAL A 12 -8.23 6.00 26.22
N THR A 13 -7.06 5.55 26.67
CA THR A 13 -5.87 5.46 25.82
C THR A 13 -6.15 4.40 24.76
N SER A 14 -6.41 4.82 23.52
CA SER A 14 -6.39 3.93 22.37
C SER A 14 -4.94 3.53 22.13
N THR A 15 -4.50 2.44 22.76
CA THR A 15 -3.25 1.78 22.39
C THR A 15 -3.45 1.23 20.98
N LEU A 16 -2.91 1.93 19.98
CA LEU A 16 -2.65 1.34 18.67
C LEU A 16 -1.71 0.16 18.91
N ALA A 17 -2.26 -1.04 18.87
CA ALA A 17 -1.45 -2.25 18.92
C ALA A 17 -0.49 -2.21 17.73
N ALA A 18 0.80 -2.40 17.98
CA ALA A 18 1.77 -2.61 16.92
C ALA A 18 1.25 -3.69 15.97
N PRO A 19 1.34 -3.52 14.64
CA PRO A 19 0.96 -4.56 13.71
C PRO A 19 1.78 -5.81 14.03
N ALA A 20 1.09 -6.92 14.29
CA ALA A 20 1.75 -8.20 14.51
C ALA A 20 2.59 -8.53 13.26
N THR A 21 3.90 -8.64 13.45
CA THR A 21 4.88 -8.90 12.41
C THR A 21 4.57 -10.19 11.65
N PHE A 22 4.56 -10.09 10.33
CA PHE A 22 4.34 -11.16 9.35
C PHE A 22 5.37 -12.29 9.57
N ASN A 23 4.92 -13.53 9.78
CA ASN A 23 5.80 -14.70 9.79
C ASN A 23 5.76 -15.36 8.39
N SER A 24 6.86 -15.22 7.65
CA SER A 24 6.97 -15.35 6.19
C SER A 24 7.11 -16.78 5.65
N ALA A 25 6.60 -17.81 6.33
CA ALA A 25 6.94 -19.19 6.01
C ALA A 25 6.28 -19.79 4.74
N PHE A 26 5.39 -19.06 4.03
CA PHE A 26 4.52 -19.69 3.02
C PHE A 26 4.50 -19.08 1.62
N LEU A 27 5.19 -17.96 1.36
CA LEU A 27 5.63 -17.64 -0.02
C LEU A 27 6.70 -18.66 -0.50
N ALA A 28 7.26 -19.45 0.42
CA ALA A 28 8.22 -20.54 0.18
C ALA A 28 7.66 -21.79 -0.55
N ARG A 29 6.37 -21.84 -0.92
CA ARG A 29 5.79 -22.98 -1.65
C ARG A 29 5.76 -22.78 -3.16
N ARG A 30 6.90 -22.39 -3.75
CA ARG A 30 7.27 -22.64 -5.15
C ARG A 30 8.76 -22.30 -5.35
N SER A 31 9.61 -23.32 -5.19
CA SER A 31 11.03 -23.38 -5.62
C SER A 31 11.92 -22.18 -5.23
N GLU A 32 12.52 -22.21 -4.04
CA GLU A 32 13.47 -21.20 -3.55
C GLU A 32 14.90 -21.32 -4.13
N ASP A 33 15.24 -22.35 -4.92
CA ASP A 33 16.63 -22.57 -5.39
C ASP A 33 16.87 -22.32 -6.90
N GLU A 34 15.83 -22.16 -7.74
CA GLU A 34 16.02 -22.08 -9.21
C GLU A 34 15.74 -20.70 -9.83
N LEU A 35 15.12 -19.76 -9.11
CA LEU A 35 14.67 -18.48 -9.69
C LEU A 35 15.70 -17.33 -9.54
N GLY A 36 16.91 -17.63 -9.06
CA GLY A 36 17.99 -16.67 -8.84
C GLY A 36 18.12 -16.25 -7.37
N SER A 37 19.22 -15.57 -7.05
CA SER A 37 19.55 -15.12 -5.69
C SER A 37 19.66 -13.60 -5.68
N LEU A 38 18.95 -12.94 -4.77
CA LEU A 38 18.98 -11.50 -4.59
C LEU A 38 19.53 -11.14 -3.21
N VAL A 39 20.32 -10.08 -3.14
CA VAL A 39 20.66 -9.39 -1.89
C VAL A 39 20.04 -8.00 -1.90
N LEU A 40 19.40 -7.62 -0.79
CA LEU A 40 18.91 -6.27 -0.53
C LEU A 40 19.76 -5.62 0.55
N ALA A 41 20.48 -4.57 0.19
CA ALA A 41 21.17 -3.70 1.13
C ALA A 41 20.39 -2.40 1.33
N ILE A 42 20.32 -1.93 2.58
CA ILE A 42 19.63 -0.69 2.97
C ILE A 42 20.66 0.21 3.60
N ARG A 43 20.70 1.47 3.15
CA ARG A 43 21.52 2.52 3.72
C ARG A 43 20.64 3.70 4.10
N ALA A 44 20.54 3.96 5.39
CA ALA A 44 19.84 5.10 5.94
C ALA A 44 20.71 6.36 5.86
N GLN A 45 20.06 7.51 5.91
CA GLN A 45 20.73 8.78 6.20
C GLN A 45 21.24 8.78 7.63
N ASP A 46 22.52 9.10 7.83
CA ASP A 46 23.17 9.00 9.15
C ASP A 46 22.52 9.91 10.20
N ASP A 47 22.32 11.19 9.86
CA ASP A 47 21.74 12.21 10.74
C ASP A 47 20.53 12.90 10.11
N VAL A 48 19.42 12.94 10.84
CA VAL A 48 18.14 13.54 10.42
C VAL A 48 17.83 14.72 11.34
N ASN A 49 17.92 15.93 10.78
CA ASN A 49 17.50 17.16 11.45
C ASN A 49 16.02 17.49 11.20
N ASP A 50 15.54 17.14 10.01
CA ASP A 50 14.16 17.36 9.58
C ASP A 50 13.69 16.12 8.81
N PRO A 51 12.63 15.42 9.27
CA PRO A 51 12.04 14.30 8.53
C PRO A 51 11.56 14.67 7.12
N ASP A 52 11.37 15.97 6.83
CA ASP A 52 11.05 16.47 5.49
C ASP A 52 12.24 16.49 4.53
N ASP A 53 13.45 16.14 4.97
CA ASP A 53 14.64 15.94 4.12
C ASP A 53 15.14 14.48 4.17
N LEU A 54 14.37 13.57 4.78
CA LEU A 54 14.76 12.18 5.01
C LEU A 54 14.95 11.41 3.70
N THR A 55 16.09 10.71 3.60
CA THR A 55 16.36 9.78 2.51
C THR A 55 16.82 8.41 3.01
N VAL A 56 16.51 7.38 2.22
CA VAL A 56 17.03 6.02 2.40
C VAL A 56 17.46 5.51 1.02
N ALA A 57 18.59 4.82 0.93
CA ALA A 57 18.99 4.14 -0.29
C ALA A 57 18.79 2.63 -0.15
N SER A 58 18.15 2.01 -1.12
CA SER A 58 18.12 0.55 -1.30
C SER A 58 19.07 0.16 -2.43
N THR A 59 19.77 -0.95 -2.28
CA THR A 59 20.57 -1.56 -3.36
C THR A 59 20.20 -3.02 -3.51
N ILE A 60 19.74 -3.38 -4.70
CA ILE A 60 19.36 -4.74 -5.07
C ILE A 60 20.50 -5.31 -5.90
N ILE A 61 21.02 -6.46 -5.50
CA ILE A 61 22.16 -7.13 -6.14
C ILE A 61 21.70 -8.50 -6.61
N ASN A 62 21.90 -8.81 -7.88
CA ASN A 62 21.73 -10.17 -8.39
C ASN A 62 23.00 -10.98 -8.10
N THR A 63 22.93 -11.83 -7.07
CA THR A 63 24.01 -12.74 -6.68
C THR A 63 23.87 -14.13 -7.31
N GLY A 64 22.83 -14.33 -8.14
CA GLY A 64 22.61 -15.54 -8.91
C GLY A 64 23.48 -15.62 -10.17
N ASN A 65 23.18 -16.63 -10.99
CA ASN A 65 23.86 -16.92 -12.25
C ASN A 65 22.98 -16.70 -13.49
N THR A 66 21.73 -16.26 -13.30
CA THR A 66 20.77 -15.94 -14.37
C THR A 66 20.43 -14.45 -14.35
N THR A 67 20.06 -13.90 -15.51
CA THR A 67 19.52 -12.53 -15.59
C THR A 67 18.10 -12.52 -15.02
N LEU A 68 17.79 -11.53 -14.18
CA LEU A 68 16.48 -11.38 -13.56
C LEU A 68 15.77 -10.13 -14.10
N LYS A 69 14.48 -10.27 -14.37
CA LYS A 69 13.59 -9.18 -14.78
C LYS A 69 12.60 -8.89 -13.65
N LEU A 70 12.92 -7.93 -12.80
CA LEU A 70 12.21 -7.63 -11.56
C LEU A 70 11.15 -6.55 -11.80
N LEU A 71 9.88 -6.78 -11.43
CA LEU A 71 8.86 -5.73 -11.49
C LEU A 71 9.20 -4.60 -10.51
N ASN A 72 8.99 -3.36 -10.95
CA ASN A 72 9.14 -2.17 -10.12
C ASN A 72 7.86 -1.96 -9.28
N ASP A 73 7.53 -2.92 -8.41
CA ASP A 73 6.37 -2.86 -7.51
C ASP A 73 6.38 -1.54 -6.72
N PRO A 74 5.28 -0.76 -6.73
CA PRO A 74 5.14 0.45 -5.93
C PRO A 74 5.60 0.29 -4.49
N ASN A 75 5.20 -0.80 -3.80
CA ASN A 75 5.55 -1.08 -2.40
C ASN A 75 7.00 -1.59 -2.21
N GLY A 76 7.71 -1.88 -3.30
CA GLY A 76 9.04 -2.48 -3.29
C GLY A 76 10.19 -1.48 -3.32
N PRO A 77 11.43 -1.96 -3.05
CA PRO A 77 12.60 -1.09 -2.94
C PRO A 77 13.20 -0.66 -4.28
N LEU A 78 12.66 -1.10 -5.42
CA LEU A 78 13.04 -0.64 -6.78
C LEU A 78 12.17 0.53 -7.27
N SER A 79 11.09 0.82 -6.56
CA SER A 79 10.16 1.90 -6.83
C SER A 79 10.61 3.20 -6.16
N THR A 80 10.14 4.35 -6.68
CA THR A 80 10.31 5.67 -6.05
C THR A 80 9.02 6.18 -5.43
N TRP A 81 7.93 5.41 -5.51
CA TRP A 81 6.65 5.73 -4.90
C TRP A 81 6.80 5.88 -3.38
N LYS A 82 6.09 6.85 -2.80
CA LYS A 82 6.07 7.10 -1.34
C LYS A 82 5.11 6.17 -0.59
N THR A 83 5.21 4.88 -0.89
CA THR A 83 4.50 3.79 -0.22
C THR A 83 5.25 3.32 1.03
N HIS A 84 4.63 2.47 1.85
CA HIS A 84 5.25 1.98 3.08
C HIS A 84 6.28 0.88 2.82
N THR A 85 7.46 1.26 2.34
CA THR A 85 8.56 0.35 1.99
C THR A 85 9.55 0.15 3.15
N PHE A 86 9.70 1.14 4.03
CA PHE A 86 10.65 1.11 5.14
C PHE A 86 9.99 1.33 6.51
N GLU A 87 10.55 0.72 7.54
CA GLU A 87 10.18 0.88 8.95
C GLU A 87 11.39 1.38 9.75
N PHE A 88 11.14 2.32 10.66
CA PHE A 88 12.15 2.88 11.55
C PHE A 88 11.88 2.42 12.97
N TYR A 89 12.76 1.56 13.49
CA TYR A 89 12.65 0.99 14.83
C TYR A 89 13.53 1.76 15.80
N GLU A 90 12.96 2.30 16.86
CA GLU A 90 13.73 2.95 17.92
C GLU A 90 14.71 1.96 18.57
N VAL A 91 15.96 2.39 18.77
CA VAL A 91 17.00 1.66 19.51
C VAL A 91 16.97 2.13 20.97
N PRO A 92 16.50 1.31 21.93
CA PRO A 92 16.42 1.74 23.32
C PRO A 92 17.80 2.05 23.93
N ALA A 93 17.86 3.06 24.81
CA ALA A 93 19.08 3.40 25.54
C ALA A 93 19.56 2.20 26.38
N GLY A 94 20.76 1.70 26.09
CA GLY A 94 21.37 0.51 26.75
C GLY A 94 21.07 -0.84 26.07
N GLY A 95 20.31 -0.86 24.97
CA GLY A 95 20.06 -2.07 24.18
C GLY A 95 21.31 -2.56 23.44
N SER A 96 21.51 -3.87 23.38
CA SER A 96 22.53 -4.46 22.51
C SER A 96 22.22 -4.16 21.03
N ARG A 97 23.24 -3.82 20.23
CA ARG A 97 23.22 -3.60 18.76
C ARG A 97 22.70 -4.79 17.91
N LYS A 98 22.05 -5.79 18.50
CA LYS A 98 21.70 -7.04 17.81
C LYS A 98 20.41 -6.96 17.00
N ARG A 99 19.44 -6.12 17.38
CA ARG A 99 18.25 -5.73 16.59
C ARG A 99 17.41 -4.74 17.40
N ALA A 100 17.00 -3.61 16.84
CA ALA A 100 16.07 -2.67 17.47
C ALA A 100 14.67 -3.28 17.66
N THR A 101 14.09 -3.09 18.84
CA THR A 101 12.74 -3.61 19.19
C THR A 101 11.87 -2.54 19.85
N GLY A 102 12.26 -1.26 19.77
CA GLY A 102 11.49 -0.14 20.30
C GLY A 102 10.27 0.18 19.44
N SER A 103 9.64 1.32 19.73
CA SER A 103 8.50 1.81 18.95
C SER A 103 8.87 2.02 17.49
N ILE A 104 7.90 1.81 16.61
CA ILE A 104 8.05 2.10 15.18
C ILE A 104 7.60 3.54 14.93
N ALA A 105 8.35 4.29 14.13
CA ALA A 105 7.94 5.62 13.69
C ALA A 105 6.57 5.56 13.00
N GLY A 106 5.72 6.57 13.23
CA GLY A 106 4.47 6.70 12.51
C GLY A 106 4.75 6.97 11.03
N VAL A 107 4.00 6.32 10.14
CA VAL A 107 4.15 6.47 8.69
C VAL A 107 2.86 7.00 8.08
N ASN A 108 3.01 8.00 7.22
CA ASN A 108 2.02 8.52 6.30
C ASN A 108 2.53 8.21 4.90
N ALA A 109 1.86 7.32 4.19
CA ALA A 109 2.28 6.84 2.87
C ALA A 109 1.07 6.86 1.93
N ILE A 110 1.31 6.99 0.64
CA ILE A 110 0.26 6.79 -0.36
C ILE A 110 -0.16 5.31 -0.40
N ARG A 111 -1.28 5.04 -1.07
CA ARG A 111 -1.75 3.69 -1.42
C ARG A 111 -2.03 3.63 -2.91
N VAL A 112 -1.78 2.49 -3.54
CA VAL A 112 -1.64 2.40 -5.00
C VAL A 112 -2.35 1.14 -5.51
N LYS A 113 -3.42 1.27 -6.30
CA LYS A 113 -3.91 0.13 -7.09
C LYS A 113 -2.88 -0.25 -8.14
N TYR A 114 -2.30 -1.43 -7.93
CA TYR A 114 -1.38 -2.09 -8.85
C TYR A 114 -1.86 -3.51 -9.17
N ASN A 115 -1.42 -4.07 -10.29
CA ASN A 115 -1.61 -5.48 -10.59
C ASN A 115 -0.34 -6.03 -11.29
N PRO A 116 0.40 -6.94 -10.63
CA PRO A 116 1.64 -7.49 -11.18
C PRO A 116 1.50 -8.16 -12.55
N ASP A 117 0.39 -8.85 -12.82
CA ASP A 117 0.17 -9.55 -14.09
C ASP A 117 -0.06 -8.53 -15.22
N VAL A 118 -0.81 -7.46 -14.92
CA VAL A 118 -1.02 -6.36 -15.88
C VAL A 118 0.31 -5.68 -16.19
N ALA A 119 1.10 -5.34 -15.17
CA ALA A 119 2.41 -4.71 -15.35
C ALA A 119 3.39 -5.61 -16.12
N ALA A 120 3.42 -6.91 -15.83
CA ALA A 120 4.26 -7.88 -16.52
C ALA A 120 3.89 -8.04 -18.00
N SER A 121 2.61 -7.84 -18.35
CA SER A 121 2.13 -7.91 -19.73
C SER A 121 2.46 -6.68 -20.58
N LEU A 122 2.91 -5.58 -19.96
CA LEU A 122 3.27 -4.37 -20.69
C LEU A 122 4.62 -4.53 -21.39
N SER A 123 4.70 -4.02 -22.61
CA SER A 123 5.96 -3.88 -23.35
C SER A 123 6.79 -2.68 -22.88
N ASN A 124 6.40 -2.01 -21.80
CA ASN A 124 7.05 -0.80 -21.30
C ASN A 124 8.28 -1.16 -20.45
N PRO A 125 9.49 -0.71 -20.82
CA PRO A 125 10.70 -0.97 -20.05
C PRO A 125 10.72 -0.30 -18.67
N SER A 126 9.83 0.67 -18.36
CA SER A 126 9.78 1.31 -17.03
C SER A 126 9.09 0.46 -15.96
N ALA A 127 8.29 -0.54 -16.34
CA ALA A 127 7.56 -1.41 -15.40
C ALA A 127 8.47 -2.42 -14.68
N TYR A 128 9.72 -2.60 -15.14
CA TYR A 128 10.65 -3.57 -14.59
C TYR A 128 12.11 -3.09 -14.63
N THR A 129 12.93 -3.67 -13.77
CA THR A 129 14.39 -3.55 -13.74
C THR A 129 15.01 -4.87 -14.17
N VAL A 130 15.96 -4.83 -15.11
CA VAL A 130 16.75 -6.01 -15.51
C VAL A 130 18.08 -5.98 -14.76
N LEU A 131 18.45 -7.09 -14.12
CA LEU A 131 19.74 -7.28 -13.47
C LEU A 131 20.43 -8.54 -13.99
N ASN A 132 21.57 -8.38 -14.66
CA ASN A 132 22.43 -9.49 -15.03
C ASN A 132 23.14 -10.08 -13.78
N PRO A 133 23.72 -11.30 -13.87
CA PRO A 133 24.53 -11.86 -12.81
C PRO A 133 25.63 -10.89 -12.34
N GLY A 134 25.67 -10.59 -11.04
CA GLY A 134 26.60 -9.66 -10.42
C GLY A 134 26.23 -8.17 -10.56
N GLU A 135 25.20 -7.84 -11.35
CA GLU A 135 24.71 -6.48 -11.50
C GLU A 135 23.92 -6.04 -10.26
N ASN A 136 23.92 -4.73 -10.00
CA ASN A 136 23.13 -4.13 -8.95
C ASN A 136 22.42 -2.87 -9.42
N LYS A 137 21.34 -2.52 -8.71
CA LYS A 137 20.61 -1.27 -8.87
C LYS A 137 20.42 -0.62 -7.52
N THR A 138 20.87 0.62 -7.40
CA THR A 138 20.59 1.48 -6.26
C THR A 138 19.44 2.44 -6.59
N VAL A 139 18.50 2.58 -5.66
CA VAL A 139 17.45 3.60 -5.67
C VAL A 139 17.57 4.43 -4.40
N VAL A 140 17.60 5.75 -4.55
CA VAL A 140 17.53 6.69 -3.43
C VAL A 140 16.09 7.13 -3.29
N HIS A 141 15.51 6.86 -2.14
CA HIS A 141 14.13 7.15 -1.78
C HIS A 141 14.08 8.49 -1.08
N ASP A 142 13.36 9.45 -1.65
CA ASP A 142 12.89 10.63 -0.94
C ASP A 142 11.72 10.22 -0.04
N LEU A 143 11.89 10.34 1.27
CA LEU A 143 10.87 9.99 2.26
C LEU A 143 10.28 11.24 2.94
N SER A 144 10.52 12.42 2.37
CA SER A 144 9.99 13.68 2.88
C SER A 144 8.47 13.62 3.01
N GLY A 145 7.94 14.13 4.13
CA GLY A 145 6.51 14.11 4.39
C GLY A 145 5.95 12.82 4.99
N MET A 146 6.73 11.74 5.02
CA MET A 146 6.20 10.40 5.33
C MET A 146 6.28 10.02 6.80
N TYR A 147 7.39 10.33 7.48
CA TYR A 147 7.66 9.75 8.81
C TYR A 147 7.49 10.76 9.94
N ASN A 148 6.90 10.29 11.03
CA ASN A 148 6.78 10.98 12.30
C ASN A 148 7.40 10.12 13.41
N PHE A 149 8.58 10.49 13.85
CA PHE A 149 9.32 9.88 14.95
C PHE A 149 8.71 10.28 16.30
N GLN A 150 8.75 9.35 17.26
CA GLN A 150 8.20 9.57 18.59
C GLN A 150 9.22 10.15 19.57
N THR A 151 10.50 9.88 19.31
CA THR A 151 11.63 10.26 20.16
C THR A 151 12.83 10.69 19.31
N THR A 152 13.70 11.50 19.91
CA THR A 152 15.07 11.74 19.47
C THR A 152 15.92 10.49 19.62
N GLY A 153 17.04 10.40 18.89
CA GLY A 153 18.08 9.41 19.13
C GLY A 153 18.17 8.37 18.02
N ALA A 154 18.71 7.20 18.36
CA ALA A 154 19.06 6.18 17.38
C ALA A 154 17.85 5.34 16.93
N TYR A 155 17.76 5.12 15.63
CA TYR A 155 16.81 4.22 14.98
C TYR A 155 17.54 3.26 14.04
N GLU A 156 16.93 2.10 13.82
CA GLU A 156 17.33 1.14 12.80
C GLU A 156 16.27 1.12 11.69
N VAL A 157 16.71 1.32 10.45
CA VAL A 157 15.87 1.27 9.26
C VAL A 157 15.83 -0.15 8.71
N ARG A 158 14.63 -0.64 8.43
CA ARG A 158 14.41 -1.95 7.80
C ARG A 158 13.45 -1.83 6.63
N ALA A 159 13.54 -2.74 5.67
CA ALA A 159 12.47 -2.93 4.71
C ALA A 159 11.28 -3.62 5.40
N THR A 160 10.06 -3.31 4.96
CA THR A 160 8.89 -4.10 5.35
C THR A 160 9.01 -5.51 4.80
N THR A 161 8.33 -6.49 5.42
CA THR A 161 8.38 -7.88 4.95
C THR A 161 7.98 -8.00 3.47
N ASN A 162 7.01 -7.23 3.00
CA ASN A 162 6.60 -7.23 1.59
C ASN A 162 7.70 -6.71 0.66
N ALA A 163 8.44 -5.67 1.08
CA ALA A 163 9.56 -5.12 0.33
C ALA A 163 10.79 -6.06 0.26
N GLU A 164 10.83 -7.15 1.03
CA GLU A 164 11.84 -8.21 0.89
C GLU A 164 11.54 -9.19 -0.26
N TRP A 165 10.30 -9.22 -0.77
CA TRP A 165 9.87 -10.11 -1.83
C TRP A 165 9.80 -9.39 -3.17
N PHE A 166 10.50 -9.92 -4.17
CA PHE A 166 10.55 -9.37 -5.51
C PHE A 166 9.73 -10.22 -6.45
N ARG A 167 8.91 -9.57 -7.28
CA ARG A 167 8.18 -10.22 -8.37
C ARG A 167 9.05 -10.25 -9.62
N ILE A 168 9.18 -11.42 -10.23
CA ILE A 168 10.05 -11.65 -11.40
C ILE A 168 9.18 -12.03 -12.60
N ILE A 169 9.38 -11.37 -13.73
CA ILE A 169 8.79 -11.76 -15.01
C ILE A 169 9.61 -12.92 -15.58
N LYS A 170 9.01 -14.10 -15.71
CA LYS A 170 9.65 -15.28 -16.30
C LYS A 170 9.60 -15.23 -17.83
N ASP A 171 10.35 -16.13 -18.46
CA ASP A 171 10.41 -16.25 -19.92
C ASP A 171 9.05 -16.55 -20.58
N ASP A 172 8.14 -17.20 -19.85
CA ASP A 172 6.76 -17.48 -20.30
C ASP A 172 5.79 -16.31 -20.07
N GLY A 173 6.28 -15.19 -19.54
CA GLY A 173 5.49 -14.00 -19.19
C GLY A 173 4.77 -14.08 -17.85
N SER A 174 4.80 -15.23 -17.16
CA SER A 174 4.20 -15.36 -15.82
C SER A 174 5.03 -14.68 -14.75
N VAL A 175 4.37 -14.29 -13.66
CA VAL A 175 5.03 -13.66 -12.51
C VAL A 175 5.46 -14.74 -11.50
N GLY A 176 6.74 -14.75 -11.16
CA GLY A 176 7.34 -15.52 -10.06
C GLY A 176 7.78 -14.62 -8.91
N TYR A 177 8.33 -15.23 -7.86
CA TYR A 177 8.76 -14.53 -6.65
C TYR A 177 10.15 -14.98 -6.24
N VAL A 178 10.96 -14.04 -5.75
CA VAL A 178 12.23 -14.31 -5.08
C VAL A 178 12.31 -13.46 -3.83
N LYS A 179 12.59 -14.09 -2.68
CA LYS A 179 12.92 -13.35 -1.46
C LYS A 179 14.37 -12.92 -1.51
N ALA A 180 14.64 -11.63 -1.33
CA ALA A 180 16.01 -11.17 -1.17
C ALA A 180 16.55 -11.53 0.22
N LYS A 181 17.82 -11.94 0.26
CA LYS A 181 18.57 -11.98 1.51
C LYS A 181 18.90 -10.54 1.91
N ILE A 182 18.57 -10.14 3.13
CA ILE A 182 19.03 -8.85 3.67
C ILE A 182 20.55 -8.90 3.85
N TYR A 183 21.25 -7.86 3.40
CA TYR A 183 22.69 -7.71 3.59
C TYR A 183 23.03 -7.70 5.09
N ASP A 184 23.92 -8.60 5.50
CA ASP A 184 24.19 -8.94 6.90
C ASP A 184 25.70 -8.96 7.24
N ALA A 185 26.54 -8.34 6.41
CA ALA A 185 27.98 -8.25 6.69
C ALA A 185 28.29 -7.32 7.86
N ALA A 186 29.56 -7.26 8.26
CA ALA A 186 30.00 -6.59 9.49
C ALA A 186 29.64 -5.09 9.57
N ASP A 187 29.47 -4.42 8.43
CA ASP A 187 29.11 -3.00 8.32
C ASP A 187 27.60 -2.76 8.13
N ALA A 188 26.79 -3.81 7.93
CA ALA A 188 25.34 -3.69 7.69
C ALA A 188 24.63 -2.91 8.80
N ALA A 189 25.02 -3.13 10.06
CA ALA A 189 24.45 -2.42 11.20
C ALA A 189 24.74 -0.91 11.19
N ASN A 190 25.84 -0.47 10.57
CA ASN A 190 26.11 0.96 10.41
C ASN A 190 25.30 1.54 9.25
N TRP A 191 25.06 0.75 8.20
CA TRP A 191 24.28 1.22 7.05
C TRP A 191 22.81 1.42 7.40
N THR A 192 22.24 0.58 8.26
CA THR A 192 20.83 0.69 8.66
C THR A 192 20.61 1.63 9.85
N ALA A 193 21.67 2.14 10.48
CA ALA A 193 21.56 3.07 11.60
C ALA A 193 21.25 4.49 11.11
N THR A 194 20.35 5.17 11.80
CA THR A 194 20.05 6.59 11.61
C THR A 194 19.83 7.26 12.96
N HIS A 195 20.11 8.55 13.04
CA HIS A 195 20.00 9.33 14.26
C HIS A 195 19.08 10.54 14.05
N ILE A 196 18.01 10.64 14.85
CA ILE A 196 17.12 11.80 14.84
C ILE A 196 17.63 12.81 15.86
N ASN A 197 18.06 13.99 15.38
CA ASN A 197 18.81 14.94 16.19
C ASN A 197 17.97 15.61 17.28
N GLU A 198 18.57 15.76 18.47
CA GLU A 198 17.93 16.37 19.65
C GLU A 198 17.46 17.80 19.43
N SER A 199 18.16 18.56 18.58
CA SER A 199 17.81 19.92 18.20
C SER A 199 16.93 20.02 16.95
N GLY A 200 16.59 18.88 16.32
CA GLY A 200 15.80 18.80 15.09
C GLY A 200 14.28 18.75 15.33
N THR A 201 13.54 18.52 14.26
CA THR A 201 12.12 18.16 14.31
C THR A 201 11.98 16.63 14.31
N PHE A 202 10.94 16.12 14.99
CA PHE A 202 10.66 14.67 15.05
C PHE A 202 9.47 14.27 14.19
N ALA A 203 8.69 15.24 13.72
CA ALA A 203 7.54 15.02 12.88
C ALA A 203 7.66 15.89 11.62
N SER A 204 7.16 15.37 10.50
CA SER A 204 7.04 16.13 9.26
C SER A 204 6.11 17.33 9.47
N MET A 205 6.58 18.52 9.09
CA MET A 205 5.77 19.74 9.14
C MET A 205 5.07 20.00 7.80
N ARG A 206 5.66 19.55 6.69
CA ARG A 206 5.08 19.70 5.35
C ARG A 206 3.98 18.68 5.07
N GLY A 207 4.06 17.51 5.71
CA GLY A 207 3.25 16.36 5.40
C GLY A 207 3.55 15.77 4.01
N LEU A 208 2.91 14.65 3.70
CA LEU A 208 3.06 13.96 2.42
C LEU A 208 2.29 14.71 1.32
N ILE A 209 3.03 15.45 0.49
CA ILE A 209 2.45 16.33 -0.56
C ILE A 209 2.71 15.86 -2.00
N ASN A 210 3.57 14.87 -2.20
CA ASN A 210 3.85 14.27 -3.50
C ASN A 210 3.89 12.74 -3.38
N ALA A 211 3.73 12.04 -4.51
CA ALA A 211 3.61 10.58 -4.54
C ALA A 211 4.97 9.87 -4.74
N GLY A 212 6.07 10.61 -4.87
CA GLY A 212 7.40 10.07 -5.22
C GLY A 212 7.63 9.87 -6.72
N ILE A 213 6.57 9.93 -7.53
CA ILE A 213 6.65 9.91 -9.00
C ILE A 213 6.67 11.32 -9.60
N PRO A 214 7.23 11.51 -10.81
CA PRO A 214 7.15 12.77 -11.53
C PRO A 214 5.69 13.19 -11.73
N THR A 215 5.33 14.38 -11.26
CA THR A 215 4.02 14.94 -11.57
C THR A 215 4.00 15.45 -13.01
N HIS A 216 2.86 15.30 -13.67
CA HIS A 216 2.69 15.89 -15.00
C HIS A 216 2.89 17.41 -14.92
N SER A 217 3.62 18.00 -15.86
CA SER A 217 3.94 19.43 -15.85
C SER A 217 2.72 20.35 -15.91
N LEU A 218 1.57 19.82 -16.35
CA LEU A 218 0.27 20.51 -16.38
C LEU A 218 -0.63 20.20 -15.17
N ALA A 219 -0.15 19.43 -14.18
CA ALA A 219 -0.89 19.14 -12.96
C ALA A 219 -1.21 20.44 -12.24
N ARG A 220 -2.49 20.84 -12.28
CA ARG A 220 -2.96 22.02 -11.55
C ARG A 220 -3.17 21.64 -10.10
N ARG A 221 -2.71 22.47 -9.17
CA ARG A 221 -3.03 22.31 -7.75
C ARG A 221 -4.54 22.46 -7.60
N TRP A 222 -5.17 21.56 -6.86
CA TRP A 222 -6.58 21.69 -6.48
C TRP A 222 -6.79 23.01 -5.77
N GLU A 223 -7.61 23.89 -6.34
CA GLU A 223 -8.13 25.04 -5.62
C GLU A 223 -9.11 24.54 -4.56
N GLU A 224 -9.01 25.07 -3.33
CA GLU A 224 -9.89 24.71 -2.21
C GLU A 224 -11.34 25.05 -2.56
N ASN A 225 -12.06 24.07 -3.09
CA ASN A 225 -13.50 24.16 -3.22
C ASN A 225 -14.11 23.60 -1.93
N THR A 226 -14.49 24.51 -1.03
CA THR A 226 -15.04 24.22 0.32
C THR A 226 -16.47 23.67 0.28
N GLY A 227 -17.04 23.44 -0.90
CA GLY A 227 -18.38 22.87 -1.09
C GLY A 227 -18.37 21.37 -1.40
N LEU A 228 -19.14 20.59 -0.63
CA LEU A 228 -19.52 19.22 -1.01
C LEU A 228 -20.47 19.29 -2.22
N SER A 229 -19.95 19.11 -3.43
CA SER A 229 -20.74 18.90 -4.63
C SER A 229 -21.38 17.51 -4.60
N LYS A 230 -22.64 17.39 -5.05
CA LYS A 230 -23.27 16.08 -5.35
C LYS A 230 -22.77 15.46 -6.66
N ARG A 231 -21.75 16.06 -7.27
CA ARG A 231 -21.19 15.68 -8.56
C ARG A 231 -19.69 15.48 -8.42
N VAL A 232 -19.20 14.55 -9.23
CA VAL A 232 -17.79 14.30 -9.43
C VAL A 232 -17.08 15.60 -9.80
N LEU A 233 -15.90 15.81 -9.23
CA LEU A 233 -15.01 16.90 -9.60
C LEU A 233 -13.80 16.32 -10.35
N TYR A 234 -13.30 17.05 -11.32
CA TYR A 234 -12.21 16.61 -12.20
C TYR A 234 -11.03 17.57 -12.11
N ASN A 235 -9.81 17.05 -12.14
CA ASN A 235 -8.60 17.82 -12.36
C ASN A 235 -7.79 17.21 -13.49
N ASN A 236 -7.38 18.07 -14.42
CA ASN A 236 -6.58 17.68 -15.59
C ASN A 236 -7.16 16.54 -16.45
N CYS A 237 -8.49 16.36 -16.45
CA CYS A 237 -9.17 15.33 -17.23
C CYS A 237 -9.68 15.89 -18.57
N SER A 238 -9.54 15.11 -19.63
CA SER A 238 -10.21 15.36 -20.91
C SER A 238 -11.70 14.96 -20.85
N ALA A 239 -12.51 15.47 -21.78
CA ALA A 239 -13.93 15.12 -21.85
C ALA A 239 -14.18 13.60 -22.01
N MET A 240 -13.25 12.85 -22.65
CA MET A 240 -13.34 11.40 -22.73
C MET A 240 -13.06 10.74 -21.38
N GLN A 241 -12.01 11.18 -20.68
CA GLN A 241 -11.69 10.70 -19.34
C GLN A 241 -12.83 10.99 -18.36
N GLU A 242 -13.46 12.17 -18.42
CA GLU A 242 -14.64 12.48 -17.58
C GLU A 242 -15.79 11.49 -17.82
N LYS A 243 -16.06 11.13 -19.07
CA LYS A 243 -17.06 10.11 -19.43
C LYS A 243 -16.67 8.73 -18.89
N ASP A 244 -15.41 8.34 -19.05
CA ASP A 244 -14.88 7.06 -18.58
C ASP A 244 -14.93 6.94 -17.05
N ILE A 245 -14.66 8.04 -16.33
CA ILE A 245 -14.82 8.13 -14.88
C ILE A 245 -16.28 7.97 -14.49
N LEU A 246 -17.22 8.67 -15.16
CA LEU A 246 -18.65 8.55 -14.84
C LEU A 246 -19.18 7.12 -14.99
N GLN A 247 -18.70 6.40 -16.01
CA GLN A 247 -19.03 4.98 -16.20
C GLN A 247 -18.47 4.12 -15.05
N GLY A 248 -17.20 4.33 -14.68
CA GLY A 248 -16.58 3.65 -13.54
C GLY A 248 -17.30 3.95 -12.22
N VAL A 249 -17.67 5.21 -11.97
CA VAL A 249 -18.41 5.66 -10.78
C VAL A 249 -19.79 5.01 -10.70
N ALA A 250 -20.51 4.91 -11.82
CA ALA A 250 -21.80 4.22 -11.87
C ALA A 250 -21.63 2.73 -11.56
N GLY A 251 -20.60 2.10 -12.13
CA GLY A 251 -20.24 0.71 -11.86
C GLY A 251 -19.88 0.45 -10.40
N ALA A 252 -19.01 1.28 -9.82
CA ALA A 252 -18.57 1.17 -8.43
C ALA A 252 -19.74 1.27 -7.46
N ASN A 253 -20.67 2.21 -7.67
CA ASN A 253 -21.90 2.28 -6.86
C ASN A 253 -22.73 1.00 -6.96
N SER A 254 -22.85 0.41 -8.16
CA SER A 254 -23.56 -0.86 -8.33
C SER A 254 -22.88 -1.98 -7.52
N TYR A 255 -21.55 -2.10 -7.60
CA TYR A 255 -20.79 -3.06 -6.81
C TYR A 255 -20.97 -2.86 -5.31
N ILE A 256 -20.84 -1.63 -4.83
CA ILE A 256 -21.02 -1.31 -3.41
C ILE A 256 -22.44 -1.65 -2.95
N THR A 257 -23.48 -1.27 -3.70
CA THR A 257 -24.87 -1.58 -3.35
C THR A 257 -25.10 -3.10 -3.28
N GLN A 258 -24.59 -3.86 -4.25
CA GLN A 258 -24.72 -5.32 -4.26
C GLN A 258 -23.96 -5.97 -3.08
N SER A 259 -22.76 -5.48 -2.76
CA SER A 259 -21.97 -5.93 -1.61
C SER A 259 -22.68 -5.64 -0.27
N VAL A 260 -23.25 -4.45 -0.11
CA VAL A 260 -24.06 -4.10 1.09
C VAL A 260 -25.26 -5.03 1.21
N GLN A 261 -26.01 -5.24 0.13
CA GLN A 261 -27.16 -6.13 0.12
C GLN A 261 -26.75 -7.54 0.53
N PHE A 262 -25.72 -8.09 -0.10
CA PHE A 262 -25.18 -9.40 0.22
C PHE A 262 -24.80 -9.52 1.71
N LEU A 263 -24.06 -8.56 2.26
CA LEU A 263 -23.60 -8.62 3.66
C LEU A 263 -24.75 -8.47 4.67
N SER A 264 -25.88 -7.90 4.24
CA SER A 264 -27.09 -7.74 5.07
C SER A 264 -28.05 -8.93 5.02
N SER A 265 -28.13 -9.65 3.89
CA SER A 265 -29.16 -10.66 3.64
C SER A 265 -28.63 -12.10 3.54
N SER A 266 -27.32 -12.29 3.34
CA SER A 266 -26.75 -13.61 3.13
C SER A 266 -26.56 -14.38 4.43
N TYR A 267 -26.72 -15.71 4.33
CA TYR A 267 -26.33 -16.61 5.41
C TYR A 267 -24.80 -16.65 5.53
N TYR A 268 -24.30 -16.23 6.68
CA TYR A 268 -22.88 -15.95 6.91
C TYR A 268 -22.00 -17.21 7.02
N LEU A 269 -22.58 -18.37 7.37
CA LEU A 269 -21.84 -19.64 7.43
C LEU A 269 -21.79 -20.31 6.06
N GLY A 270 -20.57 -20.57 5.58
CA GLY A 270 -20.35 -21.35 4.37
C GLY A 270 -20.49 -20.57 3.06
N ASN A 271 -20.60 -19.24 3.10
CA ASN A 271 -20.61 -18.46 1.87
C ASN A 271 -19.21 -18.44 1.20
N SER A 272 -19.15 -18.83 -0.07
CA SER A 272 -17.89 -18.96 -0.80
C SER A 272 -17.34 -17.59 -1.21
N ARG A 273 -18.19 -16.66 -1.67
CA ARG A 273 -17.77 -15.28 -2.02
C ARG A 273 -17.05 -14.59 -0.86
N TYR A 274 -17.63 -14.59 0.35
CA TYR A 274 -16.95 -13.99 1.52
C TYR A 274 -15.66 -14.73 1.86
N ARG A 275 -15.70 -16.06 1.89
CA ARG A 275 -14.56 -16.88 2.29
C ARG A 275 -13.36 -16.73 1.36
N THR A 276 -13.60 -16.58 0.06
CA THR A 276 -12.54 -16.41 -0.95
C THR A 276 -11.71 -15.16 -0.70
N TRP A 277 -12.34 -14.06 -0.26
CA TRP A 277 -11.68 -12.75 -0.17
C TRP A 277 -11.33 -12.32 1.25
N PHE A 278 -12.02 -12.86 2.26
CA PHE A 278 -11.87 -12.47 3.67
C PHE A 278 -11.65 -13.64 4.63
N GLY A 279 -11.57 -14.87 4.09
CA GLY A 279 -11.26 -16.07 4.85
C GLY A 279 -12.44 -16.63 5.66
N PRO A 280 -12.16 -17.56 6.60
CA PRO A 280 -13.21 -18.19 7.41
C PRO A 280 -14.05 -17.16 8.16
N TYR A 281 -15.38 -17.39 8.18
CA TYR A 281 -16.32 -16.52 8.86
C TYR A 281 -15.91 -16.30 10.32
N ASN A 282 -15.90 -15.03 10.69
CA ASN A 282 -15.82 -14.57 12.07
C ASN A 282 -16.72 -13.35 12.17
N LYS A 283 -17.58 -13.30 13.19
CA LYS A 283 -18.57 -12.24 13.32
C LYS A 283 -17.95 -10.84 13.31
N LYS A 284 -16.85 -10.62 14.05
CA LYS A 284 -16.17 -9.32 14.12
C LYS A 284 -15.62 -8.90 12.75
N ARG A 285 -15.03 -9.83 12.00
CA ARG A 285 -14.53 -9.56 10.65
C ARG A 285 -15.65 -9.26 9.67
N TRP A 286 -16.73 -10.04 9.71
CA TRP A 286 -17.92 -9.81 8.87
C TRP A 286 -18.53 -8.43 9.14
N ASP A 287 -18.75 -8.08 10.41
CA ASP A 287 -19.30 -6.79 10.82
C ASP A 287 -18.38 -5.63 10.37
N THR A 288 -17.05 -5.82 10.42
CA THR A 288 -16.07 -4.86 9.93
C THR A 288 -16.19 -4.63 8.42
N VAL A 289 -16.21 -5.69 7.61
CA VAL A 289 -16.38 -5.59 6.16
C VAL A 289 -17.73 -4.98 5.79
N ALA A 290 -18.81 -5.37 6.49
CA ALA A 290 -20.13 -4.79 6.31
C ALA A 290 -20.15 -3.28 6.60
N ARG A 291 -19.44 -2.84 7.66
CA ARG A 291 -19.26 -1.42 7.97
C ARG A 291 -18.46 -0.70 6.87
N HIS A 292 -17.40 -1.30 6.34
CA HIS A 292 -16.62 -0.69 5.25
C HIS A 292 -17.50 -0.41 4.03
N PHE A 293 -18.27 -1.40 3.56
CA PHE A 293 -19.19 -1.22 2.43
C PHE A 293 -20.34 -0.25 2.73
N ALA A 294 -20.84 -0.22 3.96
CA ALA A 294 -21.84 0.78 4.36
C ALA A 294 -21.28 2.21 4.29
N LEU A 295 -20.01 2.43 4.67
CA LEU A 295 -19.34 3.73 4.61
C LEU A 295 -19.00 4.16 3.17
N LEU A 296 -18.74 3.20 2.28
CA LEU A 296 -18.55 3.42 0.84
C LEU A 296 -19.82 3.89 0.12
N HIS A 297 -21.00 3.52 0.63
CA HIS A 297 -22.26 3.69 -0.09
C HIS A 297 -22.52 5.16 -0.48
N GLY A 298 -22.58 5.42 -1.79
CA GLY A 298 -22.82 6.75 -2.35
C GLY A 298 -21.63 7.71 -2.30
N GLN A 299 -20.44 7.24 -1.94
CA GLN A 299 -19.22 8.06 -1.92
C GLN A 299 -18.61 8.32 -3.31
N PRO A 300 -18.52 7.34 -4.24
CA PRO A 300 -17.84 7.56 -5.53
C PRO A 300 -18.27 8.82 -6.30
N PRO A 301 -19.57 9.19 -6.38
CA PRO A 301 -20.01 10.43 -7.05
C PRO A 301 -19.60 11.74 -6.36
N ARG A 302 -19.02 11.67 -5.16
CA ARG A 302 -18.63 12.81 -4.32
C ARG A 302 -17.12 13.03 -4.30
N PHE A 303 -16.36 12.16 -4.96
CA PHE A 303 -14.92 12.26 -5.03
C PHE A 303 -14.45 13.23 -6.12
N ARG A 304 -13.20 13.63 -5.95
CA ARG A 304 -12.37 14.32 -6.92
C ARG A 304 -11.53 13.28 -7.64
N TYR A 305 -11.50 13.33 -8.97
CA TYR A 305 -10.65 12.47 -9.77
C TYR A 305 -9.62 13.33 -10.51
N ASP A 306 -8.36 12.97 -10.32
CA ASP A 306 -7.22 13.62 -10.92
C ASP A 306 -6.66 12.74 -12.04
N CYS A 307 -6.55 13.29 -13.24
CA CYS A 307 -6.08 12.58 -14.43
C CYS A 307 -4.63 12.94 -14.80
N SER A 308 -3.84 13.49 -13.86
CA SER A 308 -2.46 13.90 -14.12
C SER A 308 -1.44 12.76 -14.02
N CYS A 309 -1.79 11.61 -13.45
CA CYS A 309 -0.88 10.48 -13.37
C CYS A 309 -0.68 9.81 -14.75
N THR A 310 0.58 9.59 -15.13
CA THR A 310 0.94 9.00 -16.43
C THR A 310 1.60 7.63 -16.32
N GLU A 311 1.76 7.09 -15.11
CA GLU A 311 2.36 5.77 -14.92
C GLU A 311 1.52 4.70 -15.61
N GLU A 312 2.11 4.01 -16.59
CA GLU A 312 1.35 3.12 -17.47
C GLU A 312 0.93 1.83 -16.75
N ASP A 313 1.75 1.28 -15.87
CA ASP A 313 1.53 0.02 -15.16
C ASP A 313 0.65 0.14 -13.91
N THR A 314 0.33 1.37 -13.52
CA THR A 314 -0.42 1.68 -12.31
C THR A 314 -1.86 2.05 -12.67
N PHE A 315 -2.82 1.61 -11.85
CA PHE A 315 -4.23 1.95 -12.07
C PHE A 315 -4.57 3.29 -11.43
N ALA A 316 -4.28 3.44 -10.14
CA ALA A 316 -4.60 4.63 -9.39
C ALA A 316 -3.77 4.71 -8.11
N TYR A 317 -3.88 5.84 -7.41
CA TYR A 317 -3.40 5.98 -6.04
C TYR A 317 -4.19 7.03 -5.26
N VAL A 318 -4.08 6.99 -3.93
CA VAL A 318 -4.63 8.00 -3.02
C VAL A 318 -3.65 8.37 -1.91
N TYR A 319 -3.88 9.53 -1.28
CA TYR A 319 -3.37 9.84 0.05
C TYR A 319 -4.46 9.48 1.07
N PRO A 320 -4.26 8.46 1.94
CA PRO A 320 -5.30 7.99 2.88
C PRO A 320 -5.91 9.08 3.76
N ASN A 321 -5.13 10.11 4.08
CA ASN A 321 -5.54 11.24 4.94
C ASN A 321 -6.18 12.41 4.17
N GLN A 322 -6.18 12.39 2.83
CA GLN A 322 -6.83 13.41 2.00
C GLN A 322 -8.11 12.84 1.40
N PHE A 323 -9.18 12.82 2.22
CA PHE A 323 -10.44 12.18 1.87
C PHE A 323 -10.99 12.62 0.50
N GLY A 324 -11.31 11.63 -0.33
CA GLY A 324 -12.10 11.81 -1.54
C GLY A 324 -11.35 12.43 -2.71
N THR A 325 -10.02 12.27 -2.79
CA THR A 325 -9.24 12.59 -3.99
C THR A 325 -8.54 11.33 -4.49
N VAL A 326 -8.87 10.89 -5.71
CA VAL A 326 -8.34 9.69 -6.37
C VAL A 326 -7.54 10.10 -7.59
N TYR A 327 -6.29 9.65 -7.70
CA TYR A 327 -5.42 9.94 -8.83
C TYR A 327 -5.42 8.74 -9.77
N LEU A 328 -5.83 8.93 -11.03
CA LEU A 328 -6.03 7.88 -12.01
C LEU A 328 -4.86 7.84 -12.99
N CYS A 329 -4.25 6.67 -13.12
CA CYS A 329 -3.05 6.42 -13.90
C CYS A 329 -3.36 5.64 -15.19
N GLY A 330 -2.33 5.22 -15.93
CA GLY A 330 -2.45 4.66 -17.27
C GLY A 330 -3.26 3.37 -17.36
N ALA A 331 -3.11 2.44 -16.40
CA ALA A 331 -3.79 1.15 -16.44
C ALA A 331 -5.32 1.28 -16.26
N PHE A 332 -5.78 2.27 -15.47
CA PHE A 332 -7.21 2.53 -15.29
C PHE A 332 -7.91 2.83 -16.62
N TRP A 333 -7.28 3.60 -17.51
CA TRP A 333 -7.89 3.97 -18.80
C TRP A 333 -8.04 2.78 -19.76
N ARG A 334 -7.21 1.75 -19.62
CA ARG A 334 -7.27 0.53 -20.43
C ARG A 334 -8.17 -0.54 -19.81
N ALA A 335 -8.47 -0.42 -18.52
CA ALA A 335 -9.33 -1.36 -17.81
C ALA A 335 -10.78 -1.33 -18.32
N PRO A 336 -11.47 -2.49 -18.31
CA PRO A 336 -12.90 -2.51 -18.60
C PRO A 336 -13.67 -1.68 -17.55
N VAL A 337 -14.89 -1.25 -17.88
CA VAL A 337 -15.70 -0.48 -16.92
C VAL A 337 -16.03 -1.32 -15.68
N MET A 338 -16.35 -2.60 -15.90
CA MET A 338 -16.76 -3.60 -14.90
C MET A 338 -16.07 -4.92 -15.24
N GLY A 339 -16.09 -5.87 -14.31
CA GLY A 339 -15.42 -7.16 -14.39
C GLY A 339 -14.16 -7.14 -13.52
N ARG A 340 -13.29 -8.13 -13.68
CA ARG A 340 -12.02 -8.22 -12.96
C ARG A 340 -11.08 -7.04 -13.24
N ASP A 341 -10.47 -6.49 -12.19
CA ASP A 341 -9.50 -5.40 -12.23
C ASP A 341 -10.01 -4.22 -13.09
N SER A 342 -11.26 -3.83 -12.84
CA SER A 342 -12.02 -2.87 -13.64
C SER A 342 -11.87 -1.44 -13.14
N ARG A 343 -12.29 -0.46 -13.94
CA ARG A 343 -12.41 0.93 -13.49
C ARG A 343 -13.32 1.06 -12.27
N ALA A 344 -14.43 0.33 -12.26
CA ALA A 344 -15.34 0.31 -11.12
C ALA A 344 -14.69 -0.32 -9.88
N GLY A 345 -13.98 -1.44 -10.04
CA GLY A 345 -13.21 -2.09 -8.97
C GLY A 345 -12.11 -1.21 -8.40
N THR A 346 -11.31 -0.59 -9.27
CA THR A 346 -10.27 0.37 -8.89
C THR A 346 -10.85 1.51 -8.05
N ILE A 347 -12.02 2.04 -8.41
CA ILE A 347 -12.67 3.09 -7.60
C ILE A 347 -13.08 2.57 -6.22
N VAL A 348 -13.54 1.31 -6.11
CA VAL A 348 -13.85 0.68 -4.81
C VAL A 348 -12.58 0.50 -3.99
N HIS A 349 -11.50 0.00 -4.59
CA HIS A 349 -10.18 -0.18 -3.98
C HIS A 349 -9.65 1.12 -3.39
N GLU A 350 -9.53 2.16 -4.22
CA GLU A 350 -8.98 3.44 -3.79
C GLU A 350 -9.82 4.09 -2.70
N ALA A 351 -11.15 3.90 -2.76
CA ALA A 351 -12.05 4.43 -1.77
C ALA A 351 -11.89 3.76 -0.38
N THR A 352 -11.46 2.49 -0.31
CA THR A 352 -11.29 1.80 0.97
C THR A 352 -10.05 2.28 1.72
N HIS A 353 -9.04 2.80 1.01
CA HIS A 353 -7.83 3.35 1.64
C HIS A 353 -8.10 4.61 2.48
N PHE A 354 -9.13 5.38 2.18
CA PHE A 354 -9.42 6.57 2.97
C PHE A 354 -9.76 6.19 4.42
N THR A 355 -9.08 6.84 5.38
CA THR A 355 -9.21 6.53 6.82
C THR A 355 -10.62 6.76 7.35
N GLN A 356 -11.39 7.65 6.71
CA GLN A 356 -12.81 7.90 7.02
C GLN A 356 -13.75 6.77 6.58
N ILE A 357 -13.30 5.85 5.71
CA ILE A 357 -14.09 4.71 5.21
C ILE A 357 -13.62 3.41 5.87
N ALA A 358 -12.41 2.97 5.55
CA ALA A 358 -11.88 1.71 6.06
C ALA A 358 -10.41 1.81 6.47
N GLY A 359 -9.61 2.67 5.81
CA GLY A 359 -8.18 2.74 6.07
C GLY A 359 -7.46 1.44 5.71
N THR A 360 -7.88 0.80 4.62
CA THR A 360 -7.21 -0.41 4.12
C THR A 360 -5.78 -0.11 3.70
N ASP A 361 -4.94 -1.13 3.71
CA ASP A 361 -3.59 -1.13 3.17
C ASP A 361 -3.52 -1.98 1.90
N ASP A 362 -2.35 -1.99 1.26
CA ASP A 362 -2.01 -2.80 0.09
C ASP A 362 -1.15 -4.00 0.51
N HIS A 363 -1.76 -4.91 1.26
CA HIS A 363 -1.07 -6.08 1.80
C HIS A 363 -0.71 -7.11 0.72
N ALA A 364 -1.53 -7.19 -0.33
CA ALA A 364 -1.41 -8.14 -1.43
C ALA A 364 -2.02 -7.56 -2.71
N TYR A 365 -1.39 -7.80 -3.86
CA TYR A 365 -1.91 -7.37 -5.16
C TYR A 365 -2.29 -8.56 -6.05
N GLY A 366 -3.45 -8.49 -6.71
CA GLY A 366 -3.93 -9.52 -7.61
C GLY A 366 -4.78 -10.60 -6.92
N HIS A 367 -5.61 -11.28 -7.71
CA HIS A 367 -6.53 -12.32 -7.23
C HIS A 367 -5.82 -13.42 -6.42
N GLU A 368 -4.70 -13.96 -6.92
CA GLU A 368 -4.01 -15.10 -6.30
C GLU A 368 -3.45 -14.74 -4.92
N GLU A 369 -2.80 -13.57 -4.80
CA GLU A 369 -2.26 -13.12 -3.52
C GLU A 369 -3.38 -12.73 -2.54
N ALA A 370 -4.44 -12.06 -3.00
CA ALA A 370 -5.57 -11.68 -2.14
C ALA A 370 -6.30 -12.92 -1.58
N GLN A 371 -6.47 -13.98 -2.39
CA GLN A 371 -7.02 -15.27 -1.92
C GLN A 371 -6.08 -15.95 -0.93
N THR A 372 -4.77 -15.93 -1.19
CA THR A 372 -3.76 -16.47 -0.29
C THR A 372 -3.74 -15.72 1.04
N LEU A 373 -3.90 -14.40 1.01
CA LEU A 373 -4.03 -13.54 2.18
C LEU A 373 -5.28 -13.90 2.99
N ALA A 374 -6.43 -14.11 2.33
CA ALA A 374 -7.67 -14.53 2.97
C ALA A 374 -7.54 -15.88 3.70
N ILE A 375 -6.80 -16.83 3.13
CA ILE A 375 -6.57 -18.15 3.74
C ILE A 375 -5.66 -18.05 4.98
N ASN A 376 -4.56 -17.30 4.87
CA ASN A 376 -3.49 -17.35 5.86
C ASN A 376 -3.56 -16.22 6.90
N PHE A 377 -4.04 -15.05 6.51
CA PHE A 377 -4.04 -13.81 7.30
C PHE A 377 -5.38 -13.08 7.16
N PRO A 378 -6.52 -13.68 7.57
CA PRO A 378 -7.84 -13.10 7.35
C PRO A 378 -8.05 -11.74 8.04
N ASP A 379 -7.30 -11.43 9.10
CA ASP A 379 -7.32 -10.11 9.74
C ASP A 379 -6.66 -9.02 8.88
N GLN A 380 -5.69 -9.38 8.04
CA GLN A 380 -5.14 -8.48 7.02
C GLN A 380 -6.02 -8.45 5.76
N ALA A 381 -6.62 -9.58 5.38
CA ALA A 381 -7.50 -9.63 4.21
C ALA A 381 -8.71 -8.68 4.33
N ILE A 382 -9.30 -8.55 5.53
CA ILE A 382 -10.36 -7.55 5.76
C ILE A 382 -9.87 -6.11 5.84
N MET A 383 -8.55 -5.89 5.76
CA MET A 383 -7.89 -4.60 5.69
C MET A 383 -7.09 -4.44 4.39
N ASN A 384 -7.25 -5.34 3.40
CA ASN A 384 -6.60 -5.25 2.10
C ASN A 384 -7.56 -4.66 1.06
N ALA A 385 -7.13 -3.65 0.31
CA ALA A 385 -8.00 -2.97 -0.65
C ALA A 385 -8.43 -3.90 -1.81
N ASP A 386 -7.50 -4.66 -2.38
CA ASP A 386 -7.80 -5.65 -3.45
C ASP A 386 -8.81 -6.71 -2.99
N SER A 387 -8.78 -7.11 -1.71
CA SER A 387 -9.80 -8.04 -1.18
C SER A 387 -11.21 -7.44 -1.21
N HIS A 388 -11.35 -6.12 -1.00
CA HIS A 388 -12.64 -5.43 -1.11
C HIS A 388 -13.05 -5.25 -2.57
N GLU A 389 -12.12 -4.88 -3.44
CA GLU A 389 -12.35 -4.79 -4.88
C GLU A 389 -12.88 -6.12 -5.43
N TYR A 390 -12.14 -7.21 -5.26
CA TYR A 390 -12.50 -8.50 -5.84
C TYR A 390 -13.75 -9.11 -5.22
N PHE A 391 -13.99 -8.85 -3.93
CA PHE A 391 -15.28 -9.17 -3.32
C PHE A 391 -16.42 -8.41 -4.00
N ALA A 392 -16.24 -7.13 -4.30
CA ALA A 392 -17.27 -6.29 -4.91
C ALA A 392 -17.48 -6.61 -6.40
N GLU A 393 -16.41 -6.80 -7.15
CA GLU A 393 -16.42 -7.18 -8.57
C GLU A 393 -17.11 -8.51 -8.79
N ASN A 394 -16.80 -9.50 -7.94
CA ASN A 394 -17.33 -10.87 -8.00
C ASN A 394 -17.27 -11.45 -9.42
N ASP A 395 -16.10 -11.37 -10.05
CA ASP A 395 -15.84 -11.81 -11.41
C ASP A 395 -14.64 -12.78 -11.46
N PRO A 396 -14.83 -14.06 -11.81
CA PRO A 396 -16.11 -14.70 -12.10
C PRO A 396 -17.02 -14.80 -10.86
N VAL A 397 -18.32 -14.93 -11.09
CA VAL A 397 -19.32 -14.99 -10.01
C VAL A 397 -19.06 -16.17 -9.07
N ILE A 398 -18.86 -15.86 -7.80
CA ILE A 398 -18.79 -16.83 -6.69
C ILE A 398 -20.11 -16.76 -5.91
N ALA A 399 -20.71 -17.91 -5.63
CA ALA A 399 -21.96 -18.04 -4.88
C ALA A 399 -21.81 -17.79 -3.37
#